data_AF-T0YQN5-F1
#
_entry.id   AF-T0YQN5-F1
#
_cell.length_a   1.000
_cell.length_b   1.000
_cell.length_c   1.000
_cell.angle_alpha   90.00
_cell.angle_beta   90.00
_cell.angle_gamma   90.00
#
_symmetry.space_group_name_H-M   'P 1'
#
loop_
_entity.id
_entity.type
_entity.pdbx_description
1 polymer ?
#
loop_
_entity_poly.entity_id
_entity_poly.type
_entity_poly.pdbx_seq_one_letter_code
_entity_poly.pdbx_strand_id
1 'polypeptide(L)'
;MHSESPQECSEILSNVFESLRFDTIYDVPSYLQWMDDTPHEDAYAFHRRFLQHLHHHNGGGRWILKCPDHVFFYQDILRVYPDARFIITHRDPCKVIPSVAALTMILQGLFSHHPDATRVARRV
;
A
#
# COMPACT_ATOMS: atom_id res chain seq x y z
N MET A 1 -13.47 -9.70 -7.03
CA MET A 1 -12.28 -9.52 -7.88
C MET A 1 -12.20 -10.67 -8.87
N HIS A 2 -11.84 -10.41 -10.13
CA HIS A 2 -11.60 -11.45 -11.13
C HIS A 2 -10.13 -11.90 -11.08
N SER A 3 -9.85 -13.16 -11.47
CA SER A 3 -8.50 -13.74 -11.41
C SER A 3 -7.44 -13.01 -12.23
N GLU A 4 -7.85 -12.30 -13.29
CA GLU A 4 -6.96 -11.58 -14.20
C GLU A 4 -6.93 -10.06 -13.96
N SER A 5 -7.67 -9.58 -12.96
CA SER A 5 -7.70 -8.14 -12.66
C SER A 5 -6.40 -7.67 -12.00
N PRO A 6 -5.81 -6.53 -12.42
CA PRO A 6 -4.63 -5.97 -11.76
C PRO A 6 -4.84 -5.79 -10.26
N GLN A 7 -3.79 -6.07 -9.49
CA GLN A 7 -3.77 -5.93 -8.04
C GLN A 7 -2.78 -4.86 -7.59
N GLU A 8 -2.97 -4.36 -6.37
CA GLU A 8 -2.07 -3.38 -5.79
C GLU A 8 -0.81 -4.02 -5.20
N CYS A 9 0.31 -3.29 -5.18
CA CYS A 9 1.56 -3.79 -4.59
C CYS A 9 1.45 -4.03 -3.08
N SER A 10 0.47 -3.43 -2.40
CA SER A 10 0.15 -3.67 -0.99
C SER A 10 -0.18 -5.14 -0.70
N GLU A 11 -0.71 -5.88 -1.69
CA GLU A 11 -0.91 -7.33 -1.61
C GLU A 11 0.42 -8.08 -1.52
N ILE A 12 1.41 -7.69 -2.33
CA ILE A 12 2.73 -8.34 -2.35
C ILE A 12 3.47 -8.01 -1.05
N LEU A 13 3.54 -6.73 -0.69
CA LEU A 13 4.25 -6.25 0.49
C LEU A 13 3.65 -6.78 1.80
N SER A 14 2.35 -7.12 1.83
CA SER A 14 1.73 -7.74 3.01
C SER A 14 2.33 -9.09 3.39
N ASN A 15 3.01 -9.79 2.48
CA ASN A 15 3.69 -11.07 2.77
C ASN A 15 4.92 -10.91 3.69
N VAL A 16 5.42 -9.68 3.84
CA VAL A 16 6.53 -9.34 4.74
C VAL A 16 6.11 -8.35 5.84
N PHE A 17 4.80 -8.17 6.05
CA PHE A 17 4.23 -7.28 7.07
C PHE A 17 4.64 -5.80 6.96
N GLU A 18 5.00 -5.32 5.76
CA GLU A 18 5.35 -3.92 5.51
C GLU A 18 4.39 -3.29 4.50
N SER A 19 3.12 -3.18 4.88
CA SER A 19 2.03 -2.69 4.03
C SER A 19 1.04 -1.84 4.82
N LEU A 20 0.69 -0.63 4.31
CA LEU A 20 -0.28 0.26 4.97
C LEU A 20 -1.72 -0.28 4.92
N ARG A 21 -1.94 -1.37 4.18
CA ARG A 21 -3.17 -2.14 4.23
C ARG A 21 -3.55 -2.53 5.66
N PHE A 22 -2.57 -2.92 6.50
CA PHE A 22 -2.86 -3.34 7.86
C PHE A 22 -3.42 -2.18 8.71
N ASP A 23 -2.91 -0.96 8.56
CA ASP A 23 -3.48 0.23 9.22
C ASP A 23 -4.87 0.59 8.66
N THR A 24 -5.08 0.38 7.37
CA THR A 24 -6.40 0.64 6.75
C THR A 24 -7.48 -0.33 7.28
N ILE A 25 -7.12 -1.61 7.49
CA ILE A 25 -8.06 -2.65 7.89
C ILE A 25 -8.17 -2.78 9.42
N TYR A 26 -7.11 -2.47 10.16
CA TYR A 26 -7.02 -2.64 11.60
C TYR A 26 -6.57 -1.36 12.29
N ASP A 27 -7.14 -1.08 13.45
CA ASP A 27 -6.63 -0.02 14.30
C ASP A 27 -5.37 -0.47 15.06
N VAL A 28 -4.20 -0.24 14.47
CA VAL A 28 -2.91 -0.63 15.08
C VAL A 28 -1.92 0.54 15.06
N PRO A 29 -2.07 1.52 15.98
CA PRO A 29 -1.24 2.74 15.98
C PRO A 29 0.26 2.44 16.10
N SER A 30 0.63 1.42 16.87
CA SER A 30 2.03 1.03 17.07
C SER A 30 2.65 0.45 15.78
N TYR A 31 1.85 -0.17 14.93
CA TYR A 31 2.30 -0.67 13.63
C TYR A 31 2.51 0.48 12.65
N LEU A 32 1.58 1.44 12.59
CA LEU A 32 1.74 2.63 11.74
C LEU A 32 2.99 3.43 12.15
N GLN A 33 3.20 3.64 13.45
CA GLN A 33 4.42 4.28 13.95
C GLN A 33 5.68 3.52 13.55
N TRP A 34 5.66 2.18 13.66
CA TRP A 34 6.78 1.35 13.24
C TRP A 34 7.08 1.46 11.73
N MET A 35 6.05 1.56 10.89
CA MET A 35 6.22 1.83 9.45
C MET A 35 6.90 3.18 9.22
N ASP A 36 6.46 4.24 9.89
CA ASP A 36 7.04 5.58 9.72
C ASP A 36 8.52 5.65 10.14
N ASP A 37 8.93 4.85 11.12
CA ASP A 37 10.28 4.84 11.69
C ASP A 37 11.25 3.87 10.99
N THR A 38 10.75 3.02 10.08
CA THR A 38 11.52 1.90 9.50
C THR A 38 11.83 2.13 8.01
N PRO A 39 13.08 1.99 7.56
CA PRO A 39 13.39 1.95 6.13
C PRO A 39 12.75 0.73 5.46
N HIS A 40 12.16 0.92 4.28
CA HIS A 40 11.40 -0.14 3.59
C HIS A 40 12.15 -0.80 2.42
N GLU A 41 13.46 -0.58 2.31
CA GLU A 41 14.27 -1.13 1.21
C GLU A 41 14.19 -2.67 1.14
N ASP A 42 14.20 -3.36 2.28
CA ASP A 42 14.12 -4.81 2.34
C ASP A 42 12.76 -5.34 1.84
N ALA A 43 11.66 -4.65 2.16
CA ALA A 43 10.35 -4.97 1.62
C ALA A 43 10.28 -4.76 0.11
N TYR A 44 10.86 -3.68 -0.42
CA TYR A 44 10.94 -3.50 -1.87
C TYR A 44 11.89 -4.50 -2.54
N ALA A 45 12.95 -4.94 -1.87
CA ALA A 45 13.81 -6.01 -2.36
C ALA A 45 13.06 -7.34 -2.42
N PHE A 46 12.21 -7.65 -1.45
CA PHE A 46 11.27 -8.77 -1.52
C PHE A 46 10.29 -8.61 -2.69
N HIS A 47 9.66 -7.44 -2.82
CA HIS A 47 8.75 -7.12 -3.92
C HIS A 47 9.43 -7.32 -5.29
N ARG A 48 10.71 -6.97 -5.44
CA ARG A 48 11.49 -7.23 -6.66
C ARG A 48 11.64 -8.72 -6.96
N ARG A 49 11.99 -9.53 -5.96
CA ARG A 49 12.09 -10.99 -6.13
C ARG A 49 10.73 -11.60 -6.52
N PHE A 50 9.65 -11.11 -5.92
CA PHE A 50 8.30 -11.56 -6.24
C PHE A 50 7.95 -11.26 -7.71
N LEU A 51 8.17 -10.03 -8.18
CA LEU A 51 7.94 -9.66 -9.58
C LEU A 51 8.84 -10.42 -10.55
N GLN A 52 10.11 -10.68 -10.20
CA GLN A 52 11.00 -11.50 -11.01
C GLN A 52 10.49 -12.93 -11.18
N HIS A 53 9.93 -13.52 -10.11
CA HIS A 53 9.30 -14.84 -10.18
C HIS A 53 8.10 -14.84 -11.14
N LEU A 54 7.19 -13.87 -11.03
CA LEU A 54 6.07 -13.75 -11.96
C LEU A 54 6.52 -13.50 -13.41
N HIS A 55 7.55 -12.68 -13.59
CA HIS A 55 8.10 -12.35 -14.90
C HIS A 55 8.68 -13.58 -15.60
N HIS A 56 9.34 -14.46 -14.84
CA HIS A 56 9.89 -15.71 -15.37
C HIS A 56 8.82 -16.58 -16.05
N HIS A 57 7.61 -16.62 -15.49
CA HIS A 57 6.51 -17.43 -16.04
C HIS A 57 5.77 -16.78 -17.22
N ASN A 58 5.70 -15.44 -17.26
CA ASN A 58 4.85 -14.71 -18.22
C ASN A 58 5.62 -14.06 -19.38
N GLY A 59 6.95 -14.13 -19.39
CA GLY A 59 7.80 -13.57 -20.45
C GLY A 59 8.17 -12.09 -20.24
N GLY A 60 8.77 -11.50 -21.28
CA GLY A 60 9.35 -10.15 -21.26
C GLY A 60 8.32 -9.00 -21.24
N GLY A 61 8.75 -7.80 -20.82
CA GLY A 61 7.92 -6.60 -20.77
C GLY A 61 8.32 -5.63 -19.66
N ARG A 62 7.66 -4.48 -19.60
CA ARG A 62 7.83 -3.48 -18.52
C ARG A 62 6.69 -3.62 -17.52
N TRP A 63 7.02 -3.72 -16.25
CA TRP A 63 6.02 -3.72 -15.17
C TRP A 63 5.30 -2.38 -15.07
N ILE A 64 3.97 -2.44 -14.99
CA ILE A 64 3.11 -1.33 -14.61
C ILE A 64 2.52 -1.70 -13.25
N LEU A 65 2.80 -0.87 -12.26
CA LEU A 65 2.48 -1.14 -10.87
C LEU A 65 1.65 0.00 -10.31
N LYS A 66 0.75 -0.31 -9.36
CA LYS A 66 -0.03 0.70 -8.67
C LYS A 66 -0.14 0.35 -7.19
N CYS A 67 0.08 1.34 -6.34
CA CYS A 67 -0.23 1.29 -4.92
C CYS A 67 -0.27 2.76 -4.44
N PRO A 68 -1.29 3.18 -3.68
CA PRO A 68 -1.29 4.53 -3.12
C PRO A 68 -0.10 4.73 -2.16
N ASP A 69 0.29 3.68 -1.43
CA ASP A 69 1.36 3.68 -0.43
C ASP A 69 2.75 4.06 -0.99
N HIS A 70 2.97 3.87 -2.30
CA HIS A 70 4.25 4.18 -2.95
C HIS A 70 4.66 5.66 -2.81
N VAL A 71 3.70 6.57 -2.59
CA VAL A 71 4.00 8.00 -2.38
C VAL A 71 4.83 8.23 -1.11
N PHE A 72 4.66 7.39 -0.08
CA PHE A 72 5.36 7.52 1.19
C PHE A 72 6.78 6.91 1.14
N PHE A 73 6.99 5.91 0.29
CA PHE A 73 8.22 5.11 0.25
C PHE A 73 9.02 5.26 -1.06
N TYR A 74 8.83 6.37 -1.79
CA TYR A 74 9.42 6.56 -3.11
C TYR A 74 10.97 6.50 -3.10
N GLN A 75 11.61 6.89 -2.00
CA GLN A 75 13.06 6.82 -1.86
C GLN A 75 13.56 5.37 -1.80
N ASP A 76 12.90 4.51 -1.00
CA ASP A 76 13.22 3.08 -0.91
C ASP A 76 12.97 2.38 -2.24
N ILE A 77 11.88 2.73 -2.93
CA ILE A 77 11.61 2.25 -4.29
C ILE A 77 12.78 2.60 -5.22
N LEU A 78 13.29 3.83 -5.19
CA LEU A 78 14.40 4.25 -6.07
C LEU A 78 15.73 3.57 -5.73
N ARG A 79 15.95 3.15 -4.47
CA ARG A 79 17.12 2.33 -4.10
C ARG A 79 17.07 0.95 -4.77
N VAL A 80 15.88 0.33 -4.79
CA VAL A 80 15.70 -1.02 -5.37
C VAL A 80 15.48 -1.01 -6.89
N TYR A 81 14.83 0.04 -7.40
CA TYR A 81 14.48 0.26 -8.80
C TYR A 81 14.96 1.64 -9.27
N PRO A 82 16.27 1.82 -9.54
CA PRO A 82 16.82 3.12 -9.91
C PRO A 82 16.23 3.72 -11.20
N ASP A 83 15.64 2.88 -12.06
CA ASP A 83 15.01 3.28 -13.32
C ASP A 83 13.47 3.43 -13.22
N ALA A 84 12.92 3.36 -12.00
CA ALA A 84 11.49 3.53 -11.77
C ALA A 84 10.99 4.91 -12.24
N ARG A 85 9.78 4.91 -12.80
CA ARG A 85 9.08 6.14 -13.22
C ARG A 85 7.77 6.23 -12.47
N PHE A 86 7.54 7.36 -11.83
CA PHE A 86 6.33 7.60 -11.03
C PHE A 86 5.31 8.39 -11.85
N ILE A 87 4.06 7.92 -11.83
CA ILE A 87 2.90 8.66 -12.30
C ILE A 87 2.08 8.99 -11.06
N ILE A 88 2.01 10.27 -10.71
CA ILE A 88 1.27 10.75 -9.54
C ILE A 88 -0.08 11.28 -10.01
N THR A 89 -1.15 10.73 -9.46
CA THR A 89 -2.51 11.20 -9.73
C THR A 89 -2.91 12.21 -8.65
N HIS A 90 -3.59 13.28 -9.07
CA HIS A 90 -4.04 14.34 -8.17
C HIS A 90 -5.56 14.37 -8.11
N ARG A 91 -6.11 14.58 -6.90
CA ARG A 91 -7.55 14.76 -6.64
C ARG A 91 -7.70 15.76 -5.49
N ASP A 92 -8.79 16.52 -5.50
CA ASP A 92 -9.11 17.50 -4.45
C ASP A 92 -9.09 16.86 -3.05
N PRO A 93 -8.23 17.32 -2.12
CA PRO A 93 -8.14 16.76 -0.77
C PRO A 93 -9.46 16.85 0.00
N CYS A 94 -10.27 17.89 -0.23
CA CYS A 94 -11.60 18.02 0.39
C CYS A 94 -12.58 16.92 -0.06
N LYS A 95 -12.30 16.24 -1.17
CA LYS A 95 -13.04 15.06 -1.64
C LYS A 95 -12.37 13.75 -1.26
N VAL A 96 -11.04 13.71 -1.18
CA VAL A 96 -10.27 12.51 -0.86
C VAL A 96 -10.41 12.13 0.61
N ILE A 97 -10.15 13.05 1.54
CA ILE A 97 -10.14 12.77 2.99
C ILE A 97 -11.45 12.09 3.46
N PRO A 98 -12.66 12.64 3.19
CA PRO A 98 -13.90 11.98 3.61
C PRO A 98 -14.13 10.65 2.89
N SER A 99 -13.66 10.51 1.63
CA SER A 99 -13.77 9.25 0.88
C SER A 99 -12.89 8.16 1.48
N VAL A 100 -11.66 8.48 1.90
CA VAL A 100 -10.75 7.54 2.56
C VAL A 100 -11.27 7.19 3.95
N ALA A 101 -11.70 8.18 4.75
CA ALA A 101 -12.33 7.92 6.05
C ALA A 101 -13.49 6.93 5.96
N ALA A 102 -14.39 7.14 4.98
CA ALA A 102 -15.54 6.27 4.77
C ALA A 102 -15.12 4.84 4.39
N LEU A 103 -14.13 4.70 3.50
CA LEU A 103 -13.58 3.39 3.12
C LEU A 103 -12.94 2.68 4.31
N THR A 104 -12.11 3.37 5.09
CA THR A 104 -11.46 2.82 6.30
C THR A 104 -12.50 2.36 7.32
N MET A 105 -13.56 3.14 7.55
CA MET A 105 -14.66 2.75 8.44
C MET A 105 -15.36 1.47 8.00
N ILE A 106 -15.60 1.31 6.69
CA ILE A 106 -16.20 0.08 6.13
C ILE A 106 -15.28 -1.11 6.36
N LEU A 107 -13.99 -0.97 6.02
CA LEU A 107 -13.02 -2.06 6.13
C LEU A 107 -12.77 -2.48 7.58
N GLN A 108 -12.60 -1.52 8.50
CA GLN A 108 -12.46 -1.83 9.93
C GLN A 108 -13.72 -2.46 10.52
N GLY A 109 -14.92 -2.08 10.05
CA GLY A 109 -16.19 -2.66 10.50
C GLY A 109 -16.34 -4.16 10.17
N LEU A 110 -15.55 -4.70 9.23
CA LEU A 110 -15.54 -6.14 8.93
C LEU A 110 -14.82 -6.95 10.02
N PHE A 111 -13.91 -6.32 10.77
CA PHE A 111 -13.02 -7.00 11.72
C PHE A 111 -13.10 -6.44 13.15
N SER A 112 -13.91 -5.40 13.37
CA SER A 112 -14.15 -4.77 14.68
C SER A 112 -15.64 -4.51 14.87
N HIS A 113 -16.15 -4.76 16.08
CA HIS A 113 -17.55 -4.51 16.41
C HIS A 113 -17.90 -3.01 16.35
N HIS A 114 -16.97 -2.14 16.75
CA HIS A 114 -17.20 -0.70 16.91
C HIS A 114 -15.99 0.12 16.41
N PRO A 115 -15.81 0.30 15.09
CA PRO A 115 -14.81 1.22 14.57
C PRO A 115 -15.09 2.66 15.03
N ASP A 116 -14.04 3.38 15.43
CA ASP A 116 -14.14 4.75 15.94
C ASP A 116 -13.93 5.77 14.81
N ALA A 117 -15.03 6.40 14.38
CA ALA A 117 -15.01 7.41 13.32
C ALA A 117 -14.16 8.64 13.66
N THR A 118 -14.10 9.07 14.92
CA THR A 118 -13.29 10.22 15.33
C THR A 118 -11.81 9.89 15.20
N ARG A 119 -11.44 8.68 15.59
CA ARG A 119 -10.05 8.21 15.48
C ARG A 119 -9.63 8.01 14.03
N VAL A 120 -10.49 7.43 13.19
CA VAL A 120 -10.23 7.32 11.74
C VAL A 120 -10.05 8.71 11.13
N ALA A 121 -10.95 9.65 11.41
CA ALA A 121 -10.90 11.01 10.88
C ALA A 121 -9.64 11.80 11.29
N ARG A 122 -8.98 11.45 12.40
CA ARG A 122 -7.71 12.07 12.83
C ARG A 122 -6.48 11.50 12.13
N ARG A 123 -6.59 10.36 11.45
CA ARG A 123 -5.46 9.66 10.79
C ARG A 123 -5.43 9.85 9.28
N VAL A 124 -6.57 10.10 8.66
CA VAL A 124 -6.68 10.36 7.21
C VAL A 124 -6.51 11.82 6.84
#